data_AF-A0A4S8J629-F1
#
_entry.id   AF-A0A4S8J629-F1
#
_cell.length_a   1.000
_cell.length_b   1.000
_cell.length_c   1.000
_cell.angle_alpha   90.00
_cell.angle_beta   90.00
_cell.angle_gamma   90.00
#
_symmetry.space_group_name_H-M   'P 1'
#
loop_
_entity.id
_entity.type
_entity.pdbx_description
1 polymer ?
#
loop_
_entity_poly.entity_id
_entity_poly.type
_entity_poly.pdbx_seq_one_letter_code
_entity_poly.pdbx_strand_id
1 'polypeptide(L)'
;MELGSLQRRYIDFTSALFREGFLDNQYTQLQQLQDESNPEFVLEVVTLFFEDSEKLLDELGRTLDQQVVDFKKVDAHVHQLKGSSASCLRCLQQVRQEYFLVKSKLETLFRLEKQILAAGGSVPVLW
;
A
#
# COMPACT_ATOMS: atom_id res chain seq x y z
N MET A 1 2.45 -13.42 -37.80
CA MET A 1 1.61 -12.22 -37.55
C MET A 1 1.22 -12.08 -36.08
N GLU A 2 0.95 -13.15 -35.34
CA GLU A 2 0.49 -13.08 -33.93
C GLU A 2 1.58 -12.70 -32.90
N LEU A 3 2.81 -13.20 -33.03
CA LEU A 3 3.89 -12.91 -32.07
C LEU A 3 4.19 -11.40 -31.97
N GLY A 4 4.26 -10.73 -33.12
CA GLY A 4 4.51 -9.28 -33.16
C GLY A 4 3.38 -8.46 -32.53
N SER A 5 2.12 -8.90 -32.67
CA SER A 5 0.99 -8.25 -31.98
C SER A 5 0.99 -8.49 -30.47
N LEU A 6 1.41 -9.68 -30.02
CA LEU A 6 1.50 -10.00 -28.60
C LEU A 6 2.64 -9.22 -27.92
N GLN A 7 3.80 -9.14 -28.57
CA GLN A 7 4.93 -8.33 -28.10
C GLN A 7 4.58 -6.85 -28.01
N ARG A 8 3.88 -6.29 -29.02
CA ARG A 8 3.41 -4.91 -28.97
C ARG A 8 2.47 -4.67 -27.79
N ARG A 9 1.49 -5.56 -27.60
CA ARG A 9 0.54 -5.46 -26.47
C ARG A 9 1.24 -5.56 -25.11
N TYR A 10 2.24 -6.42 -24.98
CA TYR A 10 3.06 -6.52 -23.78
C TYR A 10 3.80 -5.19 -23.50
N ILE A 11 4.50 -4.64 -24.50
CA ILE A 11 5.24 -3.38 -24.37
C ILE A 11 4.31 -2.22 -24.00
N ASP A 12 3.16 -2.11 -24.67
CA ASP A 12 2.18 -1.06 -24.43
C ASP A 12 1.64 -1.13 -22.99
N PHE A 13 1.32 -2.33 -22.52
CA PHE A 13 0.82 -2.56 -21.16
C PHE A 13 1.90 -2.26 -20.10
N THR A 14 3.11 -2.80 -20.25
CA THR A 14 4.22 -2.50 -19.33
C THR A 14 4.50 -1.00 -19.28
N SER A 15 4.50 -0.31 -20.43
CA SER A 15 4.69 1.14 -20.50
C SER A 15 3.58 1.92 -19.79
N ALA A 16 2.33 1.45 -19.85
CA ALA A 16 1.22 2.04 -19.10
C ALA A 16 1.45 1.89 -17.59
N LEU A 17 1.85 0.70 -17.13
CA LEU A 17 2.12 0.46 -15.71
C LEU A 17 3.25 1.34 -15.14
N PHE A 18 4.32 1.60 -15.89
CA PHE A 18 5.37 2.55 -15.47
C PHE A 18 4.89 4.01 -15.45
N ARG A 19 4.02 4.39 -16.40
CA ARG A 19 3.49 5.75 -16.55
C ARG A 19 2.47 6.10 -15.47
N GLU A 20 1.51 5.21 -15.24
CA GLU A 20 0.52 5.29 -14.17
C GLU A 20 1.16 5.13 -12.79
N GLY A 21 2.31 4.44 -12.79
CA GLY A 21 3.25 4.44 -11.70
C GLY A 21 3.32 3.14 -10.94
N PHE A 22 2.43 2.19 -11.19
CA PHE A 22 2.45 0.84 -10.62
C PHE A 22 3.83 0.18 -10.63
N LEU A 23 4.63 0.45 -11.68
CA LEU A 23 6.03 0.02 -11.76
C LEU A 23 7.00 1.20 -11.69
N ASP A 24 8.19 0.93 -11.19
CA ASP A 24 9.31 1.87 -11.15
C ASP A 24 10.65 1.16 -11.40
N ASN A 25 11.76 1.89 -11.23
CA ASN A 25 13.09 1.36 -11.51
C ASN A 25 13.47 0.16 -10.64
N GLN A 26 12.82 -0.07 -9.49
CA GLN A 26 13.05 -1.27 -8.68
C GLN A 26 12.51 -2.52 -9.38
N TYR A 27 11.38 -2.42 -10.08
CA TYR A 27 10.88 -3.53 -10.91
C TYR A 27 11.86 -3.87 -12.04
N THR A 28 12.47 -2.86 -12.67
CA THR A 28 13.50 -3.09 -13.69
C THR A 28 14.73 -3.78 -13.09
N GLN A 29 15.16 -3.43 -11.88
CA GLN A 29 16.25 -4.13 -11.18
C GLN A 29 15.88 -5.58 -10.89
N LEU A 30 14.63 -5.85 -10.50
CA LEU A 30 14.15 -7.21 -10.26
C LEU A 30 14.20 -8.05 -11.54
N GLN A 31 13.82 -7.47 -12.69
CA GLN A 31 13.93 -8.13 -13.99
C GLN A 31 15.38 -8.41 -14.41
N GLN A 32 16.35 -7.59 -14.00
CA GLN A 32 17.77 -7.81 -14.30
C GLN A 32 18.38 -8.99 -13.53
N LEU A 33 17.75 -9.40 -12.42
CA LEU A 33 18.16 -10.56 -11.64
C LEU A 33 17.60 -11.88 -12.19
N GLN A 34 16.65 -11.81 -13.13
CA GLN A 34 16.12 -12.99 -13.82
C GLN A 34 17.09 -13.41 -14.94
N ASP A 35 17.44 -14.68 -14.97
CA ASP A 35 18.33 -15.26 -15.98
C ASP A 35 17.82 -16.63 -16.47
N GLU A 36 18.57 -17.28 -17.37
CA GLU A 36 18.20 -18.58 -17.92
C GLU A 36 18.20 -19.71 -16.86
N SER A 37 18.89 -19.53 -15.74
CA SER A 37 18.95 -20.50 -14.63
C SER A 37 17.78 -20.35 -13.66
N ASN A 38 17.22 -19.15 -13.54
CA ASN A 38 15.96 -18.90 -12.83
C ASN A 38 15.02 -17.98 -13.64
N PRO A 39 14.30 -18.52 -14.64
CA PRO A 39 13.39 -17.73 -15.47
C PRO A 39 12.14 -17.26 -14.72
N GLU A 40 11.79 -17.86 -13.58
CA GLU A 40 10.58 -17.52 -12.82
C GLU A 40 10.87 -16.58 -11.63
N PHE A 41 12.12 -16.12 -11.46
CA PHE A 41 12.53 -15.30 -10.32
C PHE A 41 11.59 -14.11 -10.03
N VAL A 42 11.24 -13.33 -11.06
CA VAL A 42 10.35 -12.18 -10.90
C VAL A 42 8.95 -12.62 -10.48
N LEU A 43 8.45 -13.74 -11.03
CA LEU A 43 7.15 -14.29 -10.67
C LEU A 43 7.14 -14.78 -9.21
N GLU A 44 8.17 -15.49 -8.78
CA GLU A 44 8.33 -15.97 -7.40
C GLU A 44 8.32 -14.80 -6.41
N VAL A 45 9.11 -13.76 -6.68
CA VAL A 45 9.19 -12.58 -5.82
C VAL A 45 7.86 -11.83 -5.76
N VAL A 46 7.19 -11.65 -6.90
CA VAL A 46 5.88 -10.98 -6.96
C VAL A 46 4.80 -11.82 -6.27
N THR A 47 4.85 -13.14 -6.38
CA THR A 47 3.91 -14.04 -5.71
C THR A 47 4.07 -13.97 -4.19
N LEU A 48 5.31 -14.08 -3.70
CA LEU A 48 5.61 -13.94 -2.28
C LEU A 48 5.18 -12.57 -1.74
N PHE A 49 5.41 -11.51 -2.52
CA PHE A 49 4.96 -10.17 -2.18
C PHE A 49 3.44 -10.10 -1.97
N PHE A 50 2.64 -10.72 -2.86
CA PHE A 50 1.19 -10.73 -2.72
C PHE A 50 0.74 -11.54 -1.51
N GLU A 51 1.28 -12.74 -1.30
CA GLU A 51 0.94 -13.58 -0.16
C GLU A 51 1.22 -12.89 1.18
N ASP A 52 2.36 -12.21 1.30
CA ASP A 52 2.72 -11.47 2.51
C ASP A 52 1.86 -10.22 2.68
N SER A 53 1.55 -9.52 1.59
CA SER A 53 0.69 -8.33 1.62
C SER A 53 -0.74 -8.67 2.01
N GLU A 54 -1.32 -9.76 1.49
CA GLU A 54 -2.66 -10.22 1.85
C GLU A 54 -2.75 -10.55 3.34
N LYS A 55 -1.79 -11.31 3.87
CA LYS A 55 -1.74 -11.62 5.31
C LYS A 55 -1.65 -10.35 6.17
N LEU A 56 -0.81 -9.40 5.79
CA LEU A 56 -0.65 -8.14 6.52
C LEU A 56 -1.92 -7.28 6.46
N LEU A 57 -2.60 -7.24 5.32
CA LEU A 57 -3.87 -6.51 5.17
C LEU A 57 -4.98 -7.15 6.01
N ASP A 58 -5.06 -8.47 6.04
CA ASP A 58 -5.99 -9.23 6.89
C ASP A 58 -5.74 -8.96 8.38
N GLU A 59 -4.48 -9.00 8.82
CA GLU A 59 -4.10 -8.70 10.20
C GLU A 59 -4.40 -7.25 10.59
N LEU A 60 -4.12 -6.31 9.68
CA LEU A 60 -4.46 -4.91 9.86
C LEU A 60 -5.98 -4.71 9.98
N GLY A 61 -6.77 -5.32 9.09
CA GLY A 61 -8.23 -5.30 9.14
C GLY A 61 -8.76 -5.82 10.47
N ARG A 62 -8.29 -7.00 10.90
CA ARG A 62 -8.66 -7.57 12.21
C ARG A 62 -8.28 -6.69 13.39
N THR A 63 -7.16 -5.97 13.31
CA THR A 63 -6.72 -5.06 14.37
C THR A 63 -7.61 -3.81 14.44
N LEU A 64 -8.06 -3.31 13.29
CA LEU A 64 -8.97 -2.17 13.20
C LEU A 64 -10.41 -2.51 13.61
N ASP A 65 -10.84 -3.76 13.43
CA ASP A 65 -12.17 -4.25 13.84
C ASP A 65 -12.32 -4.44 15.36
N GLN A 66 -11.25 -4.25 16.15
CA GLN A 66 -11.29 -4.37 17.61
C GLN A 66 -12.01 -3.19 18.24
N GLN A 67 -12.79 -3.45 19.30
CA GLN A 67 -13.51 -2.42 20.06
C GLN A 67 -12.56 -1.35 20.64
N VAL A 68 -11.31 -1.73 20.96
CA VAL A 68 -10.22 -0.82 21.31
C VAL A 68 -9.03 -1.16 20.41
N VAL A 69 -8.68 -0.23 19.52
CA VAL A 69 -7.62 -0.43 18.52
C VAL A 69 -6.23 -0.25 19.16
N ASP A 70 -5.37 -1.25 19.00
CA ASP A 70 -3.95 -1.16 19.36
C ASP A 70 -3.15 -0.46 18.24
N PHE A 71 -3.02 0.86 18.36
CA PHE A 71 -2.30 1.68 17.37
C PHE A 71 -0.81 1.32 17.22
N LYS A 72 -0.18 0.66 18.20
CA LYS A 72 1.20 0.19 18.06
C LYS A 72 1.29 -0.99 17.10
N LYS A 73 0.30 -1.90 17.15
CA LYS A 73 0.21 -3.01 16.19
C LYS A 73 -0.13 -2.51 14.79
N VAL A 74 -1.06 -1.56 14.68
CA VAL A 74 -1.38 -0.91 13.40
C VAL A 74 -0.14 -0.30 12.77
N ASP A 75 0.65 0.47 13.53
CA ASP A 75 1.89 1.08 13.03
C ASP A 75 2.90 0.02 12.58
N ALA A 76 3.06 -1.08 13.33
CA ALA A 76 3.93 -2.18 12.97
C ALA A 76 3.51 -2.85 11.64
N HIS A 77 2.23 -3.18 11.48
CA HIS A 77 1.71 -3.79 10.25
C HIS A 77 1.86 -2.86 9.03
N VAL A 78 1.57 -1.57 9.20
CA VAL A 78 1.76 -0.56 8.14
C VAL A 78 3.26 -0.41 7.79
N HIS A 79 4.15 -0.44 8.79
CA HIS A 79 5.58 -0.36 8.57
C HIS A 79 6.11 -1.57 7.81
N GLN A 80 5.68 -2.77 8.17
CA GLN A 80 6.06 -4.01 7.51
C GLN A 80 5.55 -4.07 6.07
N LEU A 81 4.29 -3.68 5.85
CA LEU A 81 3.71 -3.59 4.51
C LEU A 81 4.52 -2.60 3.64
N LYS A 82 4.83 -1.41 4.18
CA LYS A 82 5.68 -0.43 3.51
C LYS A 82 7.07 -0.97 3.14
N GLY A 83 7.67 -1.78 4.00
CA GLY A 83 8.95 -2.44 3.73
C GLY A 83 8.83 -3.47 2.61
N SER A 84 7.78 -4.30 2.64
CA SER A 84 7.54 -5.36 1.66
C SER A 84 7.27 -4.82 0.24
N SER A 85 6.52 -3.72 0.11
CA SER A 85 6.23 -3.15 -1.22
C SER A 85 7.26 -2.15 -1.72
N ALA A 86 8.44 -2.06 -1.10
CA ALA A 86 9.56 -1.25 -1.59
C ALA A 86 10.00 -1.64 -3.02
N SER A 87 9.59 -2.83 -3.50
CA SER A 87 9.83 -3.32 -4.86
C SER A 87 8.73 -2.95 -5.88
N CYS A 88 7.54 -2.54 -5.41
CA CYS A 88 6.33 -2.19 -6.20
C CYS A 88 5.78 -0.80 -5.80
N LEU A 89 6.71 0.11 -5.53
CA LEU A 89 6.68 1.29 -4.64
C LEU A 89 5.50 2.26 -4.75
N ARG A 90 4.73 2.30 -5.84
CA ARG A 90 3.63 3.27 -5.99
C ARG A 90 2.24 2.72 -5.70
N CYS A 91 2.02 1.41 -5.72
CA CYS A 91 0.72 0.84 -5.32
C CYS A 91 0.44 1.14 -3.82
N LEU A 92 1.48 1.09 -2.98
CA LEU A 92 1.41 1.57 -1.60
C LEU A 92 1.42 3.09 -1.43
N GLN A 93 1.84 3.85 -2.43
CA GLN A 93 1.83 5.30 -2.32
C GLN A 93 0.39 5.84 -2.21
N GLN A 94 -0.57 5.18 -2.85
CA GLN A 94 -2.00 5.47 -2.67
C GLN A 94 -2.50 5.10 -1.26
N VAL A 95 -2.20 3.90 -0.76
CA VAL A 95 -2.56 3.50 0.61
C VAL A 95 -1.95 4.44 1.64
N ARG A 96 -0.70 4.86 1.43
CA ARG A 96 0.00 5.85 2.24
C ARG A 96 -0.65 7.23 2.16
N GLN A 97 -1.07 7.67 0.97
CA GLN A 97 -1.77 8.95 0.80
C GLN A 97 -3.11 8.96 1.53
N GLU A 98 -3.90 7.89 1.38
CA GLU A 98 -5.17 7.70 2.10
C GLU A 98 -4.94 7.68 3.62
N TYR A 99 -3.91 6.97 4.10
CA TYR A 99 -3.51 7.00 5.51
C TYR A 99 -3.18 8.41 6.01
N PHE A 100 -2.34 9.16 5.30
CA PHE A 100 -1.99 10.52 5.72
C PHE A 100 -3.20 11.47 5.70
N LEU A 101 -4.12 11.26 4.76
CA LEU A 101 -5.37 12.02 4.69
C LEU A 101 -6.27 11.72 5.88
N VAL A 102 -6.50 10.44 6.19
CA VAL A 102 -7.29 10.01 7.35
C VAL A 102 -6.65 10.52 8.65
N LYS A 103 -5.34 10.35 8.80
CA LYS A 103 -4.59 10.86 9.95
C LYS A 103 -4.78 12.36 10.13
N SER A 104 -4.63 13.15 9.07
CA SER A 104 -4.80 14.60 9.12
C SER A 104 -6.23 15.02 9.52
N LYS A 105 -7.25 14.33 9.01
CA LYS A 105 -8.65 14.56 9.38
C LYS A 105 -8.91 14.21 10.85
N LEU A 106 -8.40 13.08 11.34
CA LEU A 106 -8.54 12.67 12.74
C LEU A 106 -7.81 13.62 13.70
N GLU A 107 -6.59 14.04 13.37
CA GLU A 107 -5.85 15.06 14.15
C GLU A 107 -6.60 16.39 14.20
N THR A 108 -7.29 16.75 13.13
CA THR A 108 -8.13 17.95 13.07
C THR A 108 -9.38 17.79 13.94
N LEU A 109 -10.05 16.64 13.86
CA LEU A 109 -11.21 16.31 14.68
C LEU A 109 -10.87 16.40 16.17
N PHE A 110 -9.82 15.71 16.63
CA PHE A 110 -9.41 15.73 18.04
C PHE A 110 -9.00 17.12 18.53
N ARG A 111 -8.43 17.94 17.64
CA ARG A 111 -8.11 19.34 17.96
C ARG A 111 -9.36 20.16 18.21
N LEU A 112 -10.39 19.98 17.38
CA LEU A 112 -11.68 20.67 17.54
C LEU A 112 -12.39 20.21 18.81
N GLU A 113 -12.41 18.91 19.11
CA GLU A 113 -12.96 18.39 20.37
C GLU A 113 -12.31 19.03 21.59
N LYS A 114 -10.97 19.11 21.61
CA LYS A 114 -10.23 19.78 22.70
C LYS A 114 -10.61 21.25 22.84
N GLN A 115 -10.82 21.96 21.73
CA GLN A 115 -11.23 23.37 21.75
C GLN A 115 -12.66 23.55 22.30
N ILE A 116 -13.59 22.69 21.90
CA ILE A 116 -14.98 22.70 22.40
C ILE A 116 -14.99 22.49 23.91
N LEU A 117 -14.26 21.47 24.39
CA LEU A 117 -14.15 21.16 25.82
C LEU A 117 -13.49 22.33 26.59
N ALA A 118 -12.42 22.92 26.05
CA ALA A 118 -11.75 24.07 26.67
C ALA A 118 -12.65 25.32 26.75
N ALA A 119 -13.59 25.47 25.82
CA ALA A 119 -14.60 26.53 25.83
C ALA A 119 -15.79 26.24 26.77
N GLY A 120 -15.79 25.11 27.48
CA GLY A 120 -16.88 24.69 28.38
C GLY A 120 -18.09 24.09 27.65
N GLY A 121 -17.96 23.78 26.36
CA GLY A 121 -18.99 23.09 25.58
C GLY A 121 -18.89 21.57 25.69
N SER A 122 -19.90 20.86 25.17
CA SER A 122 -19.90 19.40 25.02
C SER A 122 -19.68 19.00 23.56
N VAL A 123 -18.91 17.93 23.34
CA VAL A 123 -18.72 17.35 21.99
C VAL A 123 -20.05 16.73 21.55
N PRO A 124 -20.62 17.14 20.41
CA PRO A 124 -21.87 16.57 19.92
C PRO A 124 -21.68 15.12 19.47
N VAL A 125 -22.56 14.23 19.92
CA VAL A 125 -22.61 12.84 19.45
C VAL A 125 -23.33 12.82 18.11
N LEU A 126 -22.62 12.50 17.04
CA LEU A 126 -23.18 12.19 15.73
C LEU A 126 -23.32 10.66 15.70
N TRP A 127 -24.54 10.19 15.93
CA TRP A 127 -24.95 8.79 16.08
C TRP A 127 -24.39 7.86 15.00
#